data_AF-X6LKH5-F1
#
_entry.id   AF-X6LKH5-F1
#
_cell.length_a   1.000
_cell.length_b   1.000
_cell.length_c   1.000
_cell.angle_alpha   90.00
_cell.angle_beta   90.00
_cell.angle_gamma   90.00
#
_symmetry.space_group_name_H-M   'P 1'
#
loop_
_entity.id
_entity.type
_entity.pdbx_description
1 polymer ?
#
loop_
_entity_poly.entity_id
_entity_poly.type
_entity_poly.pdbx_seq_one_letter_code
_entity_poly.pdbx_strand_id
1 'polypeptide(L)'
;MTASLATDNNKTPSETLALKKHWSTAWIRSNIEAAKLVKGMLDKNEQGLIIITNNISEWKNKIHLIHSNEINENSFCTLINNENIEKEQMEDYWIYTIKRKLIIIDDDIVIDGNIYIVDCEIKLQENVQITTQVFITNNAMINQQELKQKIVPIQWDIKIHCYIPVILQDLEDKKQQCLQENCFTDAFSHAQEHLQICVDNFGSKHPFVANSYNYLGLICEECDVAIECYKKALKISLDSFGINHPWIANICNHLGNEYGRNKQYDEAIEYCEKALAIRLHNFGINHISVARSYDDLGVPYFYTGQHDKAIKCLQKELDILLHIFKKDHIHIAFTYENLGFVFGDKQMYSKSIEYHENSLQIKKEYLEI
;
A
#
# COMPACT_ATOMS: atom_id res chain seq x y z
N MET A 1 -27.43 -34.45 -12.93
CA MET A 1 -28.02 -34.37 -11.58
C MET A 1 -27.63 -33.03 -10.99
N THR A 2 -28.62 -32.17 -10.81
CA THR A 2 -28.53 -30.82 -10.27
C THR A 2 -28.22 -30.86 -8.77
N ALA A 3 -27.01 -30.44 -8.38
CA ALA A 3 -26.68 -30.21 -6.98
C ALA A 3 -27.04 -28.77 -6.63
N SER A 4 -28.16 -28.62 -5.93
CA SER A 4 -28.55 -27.40 -5.22
C SER A 4 -27.54 -27.14 -4.10
N LEU A 5 -26.81 -26.03 -4.18
CA LEU A 5 -25.99 -25.54 -3.08
C LEU A 5 -26.87 -24.65 -2.21
N ALA A 6 -27.28 -25.22 -1.08
CA ALA A 6 -27.88 -24.49 0.03
C ALA A 6 -26.93 -23.38 0.51
N THR A 7 -27.49 -22.18 0.68
CA THR A 7 -26.84 -21.00 1.24
C THR A 7 -26.43 -21.27 2.69
N ASP A 8 -25.14 -21.52 2.87
CA ASP A 8 -24.50 -21.72 4.18
C ASP A 8 -23.97 -20.35 4.63
N ASN A 9 -24.84 -19.53 5.23
CA ASN A 9 -24.60 -18.16 5.71
C ASN A 9 -23.64 -18.07 6.93
N ASN A 10 -22.69 -19.01 7.07
CA ASN A 10 -21.73 -19.03 8.18
C ASN A 10 -20.38 -19.64 7.78
N LYS A 11 -20.01 -19.53 6.50
CA LYS A 11 -18.63 -19.75 6.10
C LYS A 11 -17.96 -18.40 5.92
N THR A 12 -16.89 -18.18 6.67
CA THR A 12 -15.78 -17.30 6.29
C THR A 12 -14.74 -18.15 5.53
N PRO A 13 -14.71 -18.15 4.18
CA PRO A 13 -13.57 -18.75 3.49
C PRO A 13 -13.11 -17.89 2.30
N SER A 14 -12.06 -17.08 2.47
CA SER A 14 -11.04 -16.76 1.44
C SER A 14 -10.18 -15.52 1.76
N GLU A 15 -10.52 -14.70 2.75
CA GLU A 15 -9.97 -13.34 2.94
C GLU A 15 -8.45 -13.23 3.20
N THR A 16 -7.74 -14.32 3.46
CA THR A 16 -6.43 -14.27 4.15
C THR A 16 -5.16 -14.19 3.28
N LEU A 17 -5.20 -14.36 1.95
CA LEU A 17 -3.97 -14.38 1.14
C LEU A 17 -3.53 -13.01 0.58
N ALA A 18 -4.44 -12.19 0.03
CA ALA A 18 -4.05 -10.92 -0.63
C ALA A 18 -3.58 -9.83 0.34
N LEU A 19 -4.26 -9.73 1.49
CA LEU A 19 -4.04 -8.67 2.47
C LEU A 19 -2.61 -8.67 3.03
N LYS A 20 -1.99 -9.85 3.17
CA LYS A 20 -0.66 -9.98 3.79
C LYS A 20 0.48 -9.50 2.91
N LYS A 21 0.27 -9.37 1.60
CA LYS A 21 1.33 -9.02 0.64
C LYS A 21 1.16 -7.62 0.09
N HIS A 22 -0.06 -7.27 -0.32
CA HIS A 22 -0.36 -5.96 -0.88
C HIS A 22 -1.44 -5.27 -0.06
N TRP A 23 -1.05 -4.18 0.59
CA TRP A 23 -2.00 -3.23 1.19
C TRP A 23 -1.38 -1.83 1.25
N SER A 24 -1.69 -1.02 0.25
CA SER A 24 -1.32 0.39 0.15
C SER A 24 -2.46 1.18 -0.49
N THR A 25 -2.41 2.51 -0.42
CA THR A 25 -3.38 3.38 -1.10
C THR A 25 -3.41 3.12 -2.61
N ALA A 26 -2.25 2.99 -3.25
CA ALA A 26 -2.15 2.62 -4.66
C ALA A 26 -2.83 1.28 -4.96
N TRP A 27 -2.54 0.25 -4.16
CA TRP A 27 -3.15 -1.07 -4.34
C TRP A 27 -4.67 -1.01 -4.27
N ILE A 28 -5.23 -0.33 -3.25
CA ILE A 28 -6.67 -0.19 -3.07
C ILE A 28 -7.28 0.53 -4.27
N ARG A 29 -6.70 1.67 -4.68
CA ARG A 29 -7.19 2.45 -5.83
C ARG A 29 -7.12 1.66 -7.14
N SER A 30 -6.05 0.90 -7.39
CA SER A 30 -5.95 0.03 -8.57
C SER A 30 -7.02 -1.05 -8.61
N ASN A 31 -7.36 -1.64 -7.46
CA ASN A 31 -8.44 -2.62 -7.38
C ASN A 31 -9.82 -1.99 -7.63
N ILE A 32 -10.02 -0.74 -7.23
CA ILE A 32 -11.25 -0.01 -7.50
C ILE A 32 -11.38 0.34 -8.99
N GLU A 33 -10.30 0.77 -9.64
CA GLU A 33 -10.31 1.00 -11.09
C GLU A 33 -10.54 -0.29 -11.89
N ALA A 34 -9.88 -1.40 -11.51
CA ALA A 34 -10.16 -2.70 -12.10
C ALA A 34 -11.62 -3.13 -11.91
N ALA A 35 -12.20 -2.89 -10.73
CA ALA A 35 -13.61 -3.16 -10.47
C ALA A 35 -14.55 -2.35 -11.36
N LYS A 36 -14.25 -1.06 -11.61
CA LYS A 36 -14.98 -0.21 -12.55
C LYS A 36 -14.88 -0.77 -13.98
N LEU A 37 -13.71 -1.26 -14.39
CA LEU A 37 -13.50 -1.91 -15.69
C LEU A 37 -14.31 -3.21 -15.82
N VAL A 38 -14.32 -4.08 -14.79
CA VAL A 38 -15.15 -5.30 -14.77
C VAL A 38 -16.61 -4.94 -14.98
N LYS A 39 -17.15 -3.98 -14.22
CA LYS A 39 -18.52 -3.49 -14.38
C LYS A 39 -18.77 -2.97 -15.80
N GLY A 40 -17.88 -2.13 -16.33
CA GLY A 40 -18.00 -1.56 -17.67
C GLY A 40 -17.99 -2.60 -18.78
N MET A 41 -17.20 -3.67 -18.64
CA MET A 41 -17.19 -4.80 -19.57
C MET A 41 -18.51 -5.57 -19.50
N LEU A 42 -19.01 -5.88 -18.31
CA LEU A 42 -20.31 -6.56 -18.12
C LEU A 42 -21.47 -5.75 -18.72
N ASP A 43 -21.50 -4.44 -18.48
CA ASP A 43 -22.53 -3.54 -19.02
C ASP A 43 -22.54 -3.51 -20.56
N LYS A 44 -21.39 -3.76 -21.20
CA LYS A 44 -21.20 -3.80 -22.66
C LYS A 44 -21.28 -5.22 -23.25
N ASN A 45 -21.51 -6.25 -22.43
CA ASN A 45 -21.39 -7.66 -22.81
C ASN A 45 -20.01 -8.01 -23.41
N GLU A 46 -18.96 -7.35 -22.95
CA GLU A 46 -17.57 -7.68 -23.29
C GLU A 46 -17.05 -8.81 -22.39
N GLN A 47 -16.06 -9.54 -22.89
CA GLN A 47 -15.44 -10.68 -22.20
C GLN A 47 -13.92 -10.50 -22.19
N GLY A 48 -13.28 -10.94 -21.12
CA GLY A 48 -11.83 -10.84 -21.02
C GLY A 48 -11.26 -11.02 -19.62
N LEU A 49 -10.04 -10.55 -19.46
CA LEU A 49 -9.23 -10.68 -18.27
C LEU A 49 -8.70 -9.32 -17.87
N ILE A 50 -8.86 -8.97 -16.59
CA ILE A 50 -8.22 -7.80 -16.00
C ILE A 50 -7.21 -8.27 -14.95
N ILE A 51 -6.01 -7.70 -14.96
CA ILE A 51 -4.92 -8.08 -14.05
C ILE A 51 -4.33 -6.84 -13.41
N ILE A 52 -4.13 -6.89 -12.11
CA ILE A 52 -3.37 -5.90 -11.35
C ILE A 52 -2.06 -6.55 -10.91
N THR A 53 -0.92 -5.92 -11.15
CA THR A 53 0.40 -6.45 -10.76
C THR A 53 1.41 -5.33 -10.50
N ASN A 54 2.43 -5.60 -9.70
CA ASN A 54 3.59 -4.70 -9.51
C ASN A 54 4.81 -5.07 -10.39
N ASN A 55 4.79 -6.23 -11.05
CA ASN A 55 5.94 -6.75 -11.80
C ASN A 55 5.51 -7.17 -13.22
N ILE A 56 6.14 -6.53 -14.21
CA ILE A 56 5.89 -6.75 -15.65
C ILE A 56 7.15 -7.25 -16.35
N SER A 57 8.32 -6.99 -15.75
CA SER A 57 9.63 -7.24 -16.37
C SER A 57 9.83 -8.72 -16.71
N GLU A 58 9.27 -9.60 -15.89
CA GLU A 58 9.36 -11.05 -16.07
C GLU A 58 8.57 -11.56 -17.27
N TRP A 59 7.43 -10.93 -17.61
CA TRP A 59 6.55 -11.42 -18.68
C TRP A 59 6.96 -10.88 -20.06
N LYS A 60 7.55 -9.68 -20.10
CA LYS A 60 8.00 -9.05 -21.35
C LYS A 60 9.09 -9.84 -22.07
N ASN A 61 9.99 -10.45 -21.31
CA ASN A 61 11.16 -11.14 -21.86
C ASN A 61 10.87 -12.59 -22.31
N LYS A 62 9.72 -13.16 -21.93
CA LYS A 62 9.41 -14.59 -22.17
C LYS A 62 9.01 -14.94 -23.60
N ILE A 63 8.69 -13.96 -24.46
CA ILE A 63 8.40 -14.23 -25.88
C ILE A 63 9.59 -14.87 -26.59
N HIS A 64 10.83 -14.51 -26.23
CA HIS A 64 12.03 -15.04 -26.87
C HIS A 64 12.30 -16.53 -26.55
N LEU A 65 11.55 -17.15 -25.64
CA LEU A 65 11.71 -18.55 -25.21
C LEU A 65 10.66 -19.49 -25.83
N ILE A 66 9.64 -18.97 -26.51
CA ILE A 66 8.61 -19.78 -27.16
C ILE A 66 9.19 -20.32 -28.47
N HIS A 67 9.80 -21.52 -28.40
CA HIS A 67 10.49 -22.20 -29.51
C HIS A 67 9.55 -22.87 -30.56
N SER A 68 8.34 -22.37 -30.79
CA SER A 68 7.40 -22.99 -31.75
C SER A 68 7.01 -22.06 -32.89
N ASN A 69 7.05 -22.58 -34.11
CA ASN A 69 6.76 -21.91 -35.39
C ASN A 69 5.32 -21.38 -35.59
N GLU A 70 4.51 -21.22 -34.53
CA GLU A 70 3.21 -20.54 -34.56
C GLU A 70 3.05 -19.70 -33.29
N ILE A 71 2.92 -18.37 -33.46
CA ILE A 71 2.58 -17.46 -32.37
C ILE A 71 1.13 -17.75 -31.98
N ASN A 72 0.90 -18.25 -30.78
CA ASN A 72 -0.46 -18.46 -30.28
C ASN A 72 -1.09 -17.11 -29.92
N GLU A 73 -2.02 -16.63 -30.74
CA GLU A 73 -2.68 -15.32 -30.53
C GLU A 73 -3.50 -15.23 -29.23
N ASN A 74 -3.79 -16.36 -28.58
CA ASN A 74 -4.48 -16.43 -27.28
C ASN A 74 -3.50 -16.56 -26.09
N SER A 75 -2.18 -16.62 -26.34
CA SER A 75 -1.15 -16.63 -25.28
C SER A 75 -1.15 -15.32 -24.51
N PHE A 76 -1.14 -15.41 -23.19
CA PHE A 76 -1.05 -14.26 -22.29
C PHE A 76 0.21 -13.43 -22.55
N CYS A 77 1.38 -14.07 -22.70
CA CYS A 77 2.64 -13.40 -23.01
C CYS A 77 2.58 -12.67 -24.36
N THR A 78 1.96 -13.26 -25.38
CA THR A 78 1.77 -12.58 -26.67
C THR A 78 0.86 -11.37 -26.53
N LEU A 79 -0.25 -11.49 -25.80
CA LEU A 79 -1.23 -10.42 -25.63
C LEU A 79 -0.66 -9.24 -24.85
N ILE A 80 0.11 -9.47 -23.77
CA ILE A 80 0.62 -8.40 -22.91
C ILE A 80 1.79 -7.60 -23.52
N ASN A 81 2.45 -8.18 -24.51
CA ASN A 81 3.53 -7.54 -25.27
C ASN A 81 3.04 -6.84 -26.54
N ASN A 82 1.76 -6.93 -26.87
CA ASN A 82 1.17 -6.16 -27.95
C ASN A 82 1.14 -4.66 -27.56
N GLU A 83 1.64 -3.79 -28.42
CA GLU A 83 1.66 -2.34 -28.17
C GLU A 83 0.25 -1.75 -27.95
N ASN A 84 -0.78 -2.39 -28.49
CA ASN A 84 -2.17 -1.95 -28.40
C ASN A 84 -2.92 -2.46 -27.16
N ILE A 85 -2.26 -3.13 -26.21
CA ILE A 85 -2.94 -3.58 -24.99
C ILE A 85 -3.41 -2.39 -24.14
N GLU A 86 -4.68 -2.42 -23.74
CA GLU A 86 -5.25 -1.46 -22.79
C GLU A 86 -4.59 -1.67 -21.42
N LYS A 87 -3.80 -0.68 -20.97
CA LYS A 87 -3.13 -0.71 -19.67
C LYS A 87 -3.06 0.68 -19.05
N GLU A 88 -3.13 0.72 -17.72
CA GLU A 88 -3.03 1.93 -16.91
C GLU A 88 -2.04 1.70 -15.77
N GLN A 89 -1.27 2.73 -15.41
CA GLN A 89 -0.33 2.70 -14.29
C GLN A 89 -0.85 3.57 -13.14
N MET A 90 -0.81 3.02 -11.94
CA MET A 90 -1.11 3.71 -10.68
C MET A 90 0.02 3.48 -9.69
N GLU A 91 0.90 4.48 -9.58
CA GLU A 91 2.14 4.38 -8.80
C GLU A 91 2.93 3.12 -9.21
N ASP A 92 3.04 2.15 -8.30
CA ASP A 92 3.80 0.90 -8.46
C ASP A 92 2.99 -0.22 -9.15
N TYR A 93 1.68 -0.04 -9.36
CA TYR A 93 0.79 -1.07 -9.90
C TYR A 93 0.36 -0.76 -11.32
N TRP A 94 0.20 -1.82 -12.11
CA TRP A 94 -0.33 -1.76 -13.45
C TRP A 94 -1.61 -2.56 -13.56
N ILE A 95 -2.58 -1.99 -14.25
CA ILE A 95 -3.88 -2.59 -14.56
C ILE A 95 -3.87 -2.92 -16.05
N TYR A 96 -3.99 -4.20 -16.38
CA TYR A 96 -4.05 -4.69 -17.76
C TYR A 96 -5.45 -5.16 -18.08
N THR A 97 -5.95 -4.82 -19.26
CA THR A 97 -7.24 -5.29 -19.77
C THR A 97 -7.05 -6.02 -21.09
N ILE A 98 -7.44 -7.29 -21.11
CA ILE A 98 -7.31 -8.18 -22.27
C ILE A 98 -8.71 -8.64 -22.68
N LYS A 99 -9.22 -8.13 -23.80
CA LYS A 99 -10.56 -8.46 -24.32
C LYS A 99 -10.51 -9.64 -25.27
N ARG A 100 -10.63 -10.86 -24.72
CA ARG A 100 -10.61 -12.13 -25.47
C ARG A 100 -11.57 -13.13 -24.84
N LYS A 101 -12.13 -14.01 -25.68
CA LYS A 101 -13.00 -15.11 -25.22
C LYS A 101 -12.22 -16.25 -24.59
N LEU A 102 -11.01 -16.50 -25.09
CA LEU A 102 -10.10 -17.52 -24.60
C LEU A 102 -8.74 -16.89 -24.36
N ILE A 103 -8.17 -17.09 -23.17
CA ILE A 103 -6.80 -16.69 -22.85
C ILE A 103 -6.08 -17.90 -22.22
N ILE A 104 -4.87 -18.15 -22.69
CA ILE A 104 -4.00 -19.20 -22.20
C ILE A 104 -2.90 -18.51 -21.40
N ILE A 105 -2.87 -18.72 -20.08
CA ILE A 105 -1.76 -18.27 -19.26
C ILE A 105 -0.62 -19.28 -19.42
N ASP A 106 0.48 -18.79 -20.00
CA ASP A 106 1.65 -19.60 -20.36
C ASP A 106 2.34 -20.20 -19.14
N ASP A 107 3.16 -21.22 -19.38
CA ASP A 107 3.88 -21.93 -18.34
C ASP A 107 4.91 -21.04 -17.63
N ASP A 108 5.17 -21.39 -16.37
CA ASP A 108 6.05 -20.67 -15.45
C ASP A 108 5.69 -19.18 -15.22
N ILE A 109 4.43 -18.78 -15.42
CA ILE A 109 3.99 -17.40 -15.18
C ILE A 109 3.60 -17.21 -13.71
N VAL A 110 4.25 -16.24 -13.06
CA VAL A 110 3.90 -15.78 -11.71
C VAL A 110 3.17 -14.45 -11.84
N ILE A 111 1.90 -14.42 -11.39
CA ILE A 111 1.09 -13.22 -11.31
C ILE A 111 1.04 -12.73 -9.87
N ASP A 112 1.80 -11.66 -9.61
CA ASP A 112 1.87 -11.03 -8.31
C ASP A 112 0.83 -9.92 -8.14
N GLY A 113 -0.44 -10.33 -8.13
CA GLY A 113 -1.56 -9.42 -7.89
C GLY A 113 -2.89 -9.99 -8.38
N ASN A 114 -3.94 -9.17 -8.28
CA ASN A 114 -5.32 -9.62 -8.39
C ASN A 114 -5.71 -9.84 -9.85
N ILE A 115 -6.52 -10.87 -10.10
CA ILE A 115 -7.02 -11.21 -11.42
C ILE A 115 -8.54 -11.21 -11.41
N TYR A 116 -9.16 -10.62 -12.43
CA TYR A 116 -10.60 -10.62 -12.65
C TYR A 116 -10.90 -11.26 -14.01
N ILE A 117 -11.62 -12.38 -13.97
CA ILE A 117 -12.01 -13.14 -15.16
C ILE A 117 -13.45 -12.78 -15.47
N VAL A 118 -13.65 -12.05 -16.55
CA VAL A 118 -14.93 -11.46 -16.96
C VAL A 118 -15.49 -12.28 -18.12
N ASP A 119 -16.36 -13.24 -17.79
CA ASP A 119 -17.17 -14.03 -18.72
C ASP A 119 -16.36 -14.67 -19.88
N CYS A 120 -15.08 -14.95 -19.65
CA CYS A 120 -14.18 -15.61 -20.62
C CYS A 120 -13.68 -16.96 -20.12
N GLU A 121 -13.09 -17.73 -21.03
CA GLU A 121 -12.40 -18.99 -20.74
C GLU A 121 -10.91 -18.73 -20.49
N ILE A 122 -10.42 -19.18 -19.34
CA ILE A 122 -9.01 -19.15 -18.96
C ILE A 122 -8.47 -20.57 -18.89
N LYS A 123 -7.38 -20.83 -19.61
CA LYS A 123 -6.60 -22.07 -19.51
C LYS A 123 -5.28 -21.76 -18.81
N LEU A 124 -5.01 -22.47 -17.73
CA LEU A 124 -3.79 -22.31 -16.93
C LEU A 124 -2.86 -23.50 -17.20
N GLN A 125 -1.60 -23.23 -17.59
CA GLN A 125 -0.58 -24.27 -17.77
C GLN A 125 0.04 -24.72 -16.43
N GLU A 126 0.79 -25.83 -16.43
CA GLU A 126 1.21 -26.59 -15.24
C GLU A 126 1.88 -25.77 -14.11
N ASN A 127 2.66 -24.72 -14.43
CA ASN A 127 3.44 -23.95 -13.45
C ASN A 127 3.00 -22.49 -13.30
N VAL A 128 1.73 -22.18 -13.57
CA VAL A 128 1.17 -20.85 -13.26
C VAL A 128 0.97 -20.68 -11.75
N GLN A 129 1.47 -19.56 -11.20
CA GLN A 129 1.29 -19.18 -9.80
C GLN A 129 0.58 -17.82 -9.72
N ILE A 130 -0.49 -17.75 -8.93
CA ILE A 130 -1.18 -16.50 -8.62
C ILE A 130 -1.07 -16.29 -7.11
N THR A 131 -0.45 -15.20 -6.69
CA THR A 131 -0.05 -15.01 -5.29
C THR A 131 -1.13 -14.35 -4.43
N THR A 132 -2.17 -13.79 -5.03
CA THR A 132 -3.21 -13.01 -4.34
C THR A 132 -4.62 -13.58 -4.59
N GLN A 133 -5.54 -12.85 -5.24
CA GLN A 133 -6.94 -13.25 -5.45
C GLN A 133 -7.29 -13.41 -6.94
N VAL A 134 -8.23 -14.31 -7.18
CA VAL A 134 -8.87 -14.52 -8.49
C VAL A 134 -10.36 -14.30 -8.32
N PHE A 135 -10.90 -13.30 -9.00
CA PHE A 135 -12.32 -13.01 -9.07
C PHE A 135 -12.90 -13.56 -10.37
N ILE A 136 -14.08 -14.18 -10.29
CA ILE A 136 -14.79 -14.75 -11.45
C ILE A 136 -16.20 -14.20 -11.55
N THR A 137 -16.63 -13.81 -12.74
CA THR A 137 -18.03 -13.50 -13.04
C THR A 137 -18.81 -14.78 -13.37
N ASN A 138 -20.14 -14.67 -13.49
CA ASN A 138 -21.02 -15.83 -13.57
C ASN A 138 -20.73 -16.78 -14.75
N ASN A 139 -20.28 -16.26 -15.89
CA ASN A 139 -20.02 -17.07 -17.08
C ASN A 139 -18.52 -17.34 -17.31
N ALA A 140 -17.66 -16.98 -16.35
CA ALA A 140 -16.23 -17.25 -16.43
C ALA A 140 -15.96 -18.75 -16.29
N MET A 141 -15.06 -19.28 -17.11
CA MET A 141 -14.64 -20.67 -17.07
C MET A 141 -13.14 -20.75 -16.82
N ILE A 142 -12.71 -21.51 -15.81
CA ILE A 142 -11.30 -21.79 -15.55
C ILE A 142 -11.07 -23.28 -15.69
N ASN A 143 -10.20 -23.67 -16.63
CA ASN A 143 -9.71 -25.04 -16.65
C ASN A 143 -8.51 -25.16 -15.67
N GLN A 144 -8.75 -25.83 -14.54
CA GLN A 144 -7.78 -26.03 -13.46
C GLN A 144 -7.10 -27.41 -13.48
N GLN A 145 -7.26 -28.20 -14.54
CA GLN A 145 -6.89 -29.63 -14.56
C GLN A 145 -5.41 -29.93 -14.21
N GLU A 146 -4.52 -28.93 -14.22
CA GLU A 146 -3.07 -29.10 -14.10
C GLU A 146 -2.40 -28.21 -13.03
N LEU A 147 -3.15 -27.41 -12.26
CA LEU A 147 -2.55 -26.51 -11.26
C LEU A 147 -2.09 -27.24 -10.01
N LYS A 148 -0.81 -27.09 -9.66
CA LYS A 148 -0.27 -27.49 -8.35
C LYS A 148 -0.83 -26.65 -7.20
N GLN A 149 -1.23 -25.41 -7.46
CA GLN A 149 -1.76 -24.48 -6.47
C GLN A 149 -3.30 -24.56 -6.39
N LYS A 150 -3.84 -24.81 -5.18
CA LYS A 150 -5.29 -24.70 -4.93
C LYS A 150 -5.68 -23.23 -4.76
N ILE A 151 -6.02 -22.58 -5.86
CA ILE A 151 -6.64 -21.25 -5.84
C ILE A 151 -8.14 -21.43 -5.76
N VAL A 152 -8.78 -20.81 -4.78
CA VAL A 152 -10.25 -20.76 -4.66
C VAL A 152 -10.72 -19.44 -5.28
N PRO A 153 -11.38 -19.47 -6.46
CA PRO A 153 -11.90 -18.25 -7.05
C PRO A 153 -12.97 -17.62 -6.17
N ILE A 154 -12.98 -16.29 -6.11
CA ILE A 154 -13.97 -15.48 -5.42
C ILE A 154 -15.06 -15.11 -6.44
N GLN A 155 -16.32 -15.42 -6.10
CA GLN A 155 -17.43 -15.02 -6.96
C GLN A 155 -17.55 -13.49 -6.95
N TRP A 156 -17.60 -12.90 -8.14
CA TRP A 156 -17.80 -11.47 -8.30
C TRP A 156 -19.16 -11.04 -7.76
N ASP A 157 -19.12 -10.06 -6.87
CA ASP A 157 -20.28 -9.37 -6.31
C ASP A 157 -20.12 -7.88 -6.58
N ILE A 158 -21.01 -7.32 -7.40
CA ILE A 158 -20.94 -5.93 -7.83
C ILE A 158 -21.08 -4.93 -6.66
N LYS A 159 -21.81 -5.30 -5.61
CA LYS A 159 -22.03 -4.43 -4.45
C LYS A 159 -20.75 -4.36 -3.62
N ILE A 160 -20.21 -5.51 -3.23
CA ILE A 160 -19.06 -5.64 -2.32
C ILE A 160 -17.75 -5.29 -3.01
N HIS A 161 -17.56 -5.68 -4.26
CA HIS A 161 -16.26 -5.54 -4.95
C HIS A 161 -16.17 -4.30 -5.85
N CYS A 162 -17.28 -3.60 -6.11
CA CYS A 162 -17.28 -2.37 -6.92
C CYS A 162 -17.98 -1.21 -6.21
N TYR A 163 -19.28 -1.28 -5.96
CA TYR A 163 -20.03 -0.11 -5.50
C TYR A 163 -19.58 0.42 -4.15
N ILE A 164 -19.41 -0.44 -3.15
CA ILE A 164 -18.97 -0.01 -1.82
C ILE A 164 -17.54 0.56 -1.87
N PRO A 165 -16.53 -0.13 -2.43
CA PRO A 165 -15.19 0.44 -2.57
C PRO A 165 -15.15 1.80 -3.29
N VAL A 166 -15.98 2.00 -4.33
CA VAL A 166 -16.09 3.30 -5.01
C VAL A 166 -16.61 4.40 -4.07
N ILE A 167 -17.63 4.09 -3.27
CA ILE A 167 -18.14 5.05 -2.26
C ILE A 167 -17.07 5.37 -1.22
N LEU A 168 -16.33 4.35 -0.75
CA LEU A 168 -15.25 4.55 0.21
C LEU A 168 -14.14 5.44 -0.36
N GLN A 169 -13.77 5.27 -1.63
CA GLN A 169 -12.80 6.14 -2.31
C GLN A 169 -13.30 7.59 -2.40
N ASP A 170 -14.57 7.81 -2.77
CA ASP A 170 -15.16 9.16 -2.82
C ASP A 170 -15.14 9.85 -1.44
N LEU A 171 -15.44 9.12 -0.36
CA LEU A 171 -15.34 9.63 1.00
C LEU A 171 -13.90 9.96 1.42
N GLU A 172 -12.94 9.11 1.04
CA GLU A 172 -11.52 9.39 1.29
C GLU A 172 -11.03 10.63 0.55
N ASP A 173 -11.42 10.79 -0.71
CA ASP A 173 -11.06 11.94 -1.55
C ASP A 173 -11.69 13.23 -1.02
N LYS A 174 -12.99 13.22 -0.66
CA LYS A 174 -13.66 14.35 0.00
C LYS A 174 -13.01 14.71 1.32
N LYS A 175 -12.70 13.72 2.16
CA LYS A 175 -11.95 13.92 3.41
C LYS A 175 -10.61 14.61 3.16
N GLN A 176 -9.86 14.18 2.14
CA GLN A 176 -8.59 14.82 1.78
C GLN A 176 -8.78 16.26 1.30
N GLN A 177 -9.79 16.51 0.47
CA GLN A 177 -10.13 17.86 0.03
C GLN A 177 -10.46 18.77 1.23
N CYS A 178 -11.30 18.32 2.15
CA CYS A 178 -11.63 19.06 3.37
C CYS A 178 -10.38 19.37 4.20
N LEU A 179 -9.43 18.44 4.31
CA LEU A 179 -8.16 18.68 5.02
C LEU A 179 -7.31 19.76 4.34
N GLN A 180 -7.27 19.79 3.01
CA GLN A 180 -6.57 20.84 2.25
C GLN A 180 -7.22 22.22 2.44
N GLU A 181 -8.55 22.25 2.59
CA GLU A 181 -9.34 23.45 2.83
C GLU A 181 -9.43 23.83 4.33
N ASN A 182 -8.80 23.05 5.23
CA ASN A 182 -8.87 23.18 6.69
C ASN A 182 -10.30 23.01 7.29
N CYS A 183 -11.19 22.31 6.58
CA CYS A 183 -12.53 21.95 7.02
C CYS A 183 -12.52 20.65 7.86
N PHE A 184 -11.93 20.70 9.05
CA PHE A 184 -11.69 19.51 9.88
C PHE A 184 -12.97 18.78 10.32
N THR A 185 -14.07 19.50 10.59
CA THR A 185 -15.36 18.90 10.96
C THR A 185 -15.94 18.04 9.83
N ASP A 186 -15.87 18.53 8.59
CA ASP A 186 -16.37 17.80 7.42
C ASP A 186 -15.47 16.61 7.09
N ALA A 187 -14.15 16.79 7.20
CA ALA A 187 -13.20 15.68 7.07
C ALA A 187 -13.50 14.56 8.09
N PHE A 188 -13.77 14.93 9.35
CA PHE A 188 -14.13 13.99 10.40
C PHE A 188 -15.44 13.26 10.09
N SER A 189 -16.46 13.99 9.63
CA SER A 189 -17.76 13.42 9.22
C SER A 189 -17.59 12.38 8.10
N HIS A 190 -16.82 12.70 7.05
CA HIS A 190 -16.54 11.75 5.96
C HIS A 190 -15.78 10.51 6.44
N ALA A 191 -14.83 10.67 7.38
CA ALA A 191 -14.12 9.53 7.97
C ALA A 191 -15.04 8.64 8.85
N GLN A 192 -16.01 9.23 9.56
CA GLN A 192 -17.01 8.49 10.33
C GLN A 192 -17.99 7.74 9.42
N GLU A 193 -18.45 8.38 8.35
CA GLU A 193 -19.30 7.73 7.34
C GLU A 193 -18.56 6.57 6.68
N HIS A 194 -17.29 6.76 6.31
CA HIS A 194 -16.43 5.71 5.79
C HIS A 194 -16.34 4.53 6.78
N LEU A 195 -16.11 4.80 8.07
CA LEU A 195 -16.08 3.77 9.12
C LEU A 195 -17.40 2.99 9.19
N GLN A 196 -18.53 3.69 9.21
CA GLN A 196 -19.86 3.08 9.33
C GLN A 196 -20.14 2.14 8.15
N ILE A 197 -19.91 2.61 6.92
CA ILE A 197 -20.08 1.79 5.71
C ILE A 197 -19.17 0.56 5.75
N CYS A 198 -17.93 0.71 6.22
CA CYS A 198 -17.00 -0.41 6.35
C CYS A 198 -17.49 -1.47 7.33
N VAL A 199 -17.95 -1.05 8.51
CA VAL A 199 -18.45 -1.96 9.54
C VAL A 199 -19.71 -2.68 9.07
N ASP A 200 -20.65 -1.97 8.45
CA ASP A 200 -21.93 -2.52 8.03
C ASP A 200 -21.81 -3.56 6.91
N ASN A 201 -20.80 -3.43 6.04
CA ASN A 201 -20.65 -4.30 4.87
C ASN A 201 -19.55 -5.36 5.00
N PHE A 202 -18.47 -5.09 5.75
CA PHE A 202 -17.34 -6.02 5.89
C PHE A 202 -17.10 -6.50 7.33
N GLY A 203 -17.76 -5.89 8.31
CA GLY A 203 -17.57 -6.21 9.73
C GLY A 203 -16.38 -5.49 10.37
N SER A 204 -16.37 -5.50 11.71
CA SER A 204 -15.47 -4.68 12.55
C SER A 204 -13.98 -5.05 12.51
N LYS A 205 -13.63 -6.19 11.89
CA LYS A 205 -12.24 -6.67 11.78
C LYS A 205 -11.66 -6.51 10.38
N HIS A 206 -12.42 -5.95 9.44
CA HIS A 206 -11.92 -5.79 8.08
C HIS A 206 -10.85 -4.69 7.99
N PRO A 207 -9.80 -4.84 7.17
CA PRO A 207 -8.79 -3.81 6.95
C PRO A 207 -9.30 -2.40 6.61
N PHE A 208 -10.41 -2.27 5.88
CA PHE A 208 -11.01 -0.95 5.62
C PHE A 208 -11.48 -0.24 6.92
N VAL A 209 -11.87 -0.99 7.95
CA VAL A 209 -12.16 -0.44 9.28
C VAL A 209 -10.88 0.09 9.92
N ALA A 210 -9.75 -0.61 9.75
CA ALA A 210 -8.45 -0.10 10.22
C ALA A 210 -8.04 1.20 9.51
N ASN A 211 -8.23 1.28 8.19
CA ASN A 211 -8.00 2.52 7.43
C ASN A 211 -8.86 3.66 7.97
N SER A 212 -10.13 3.39 8.25
CA SER A 212 -11.07 4.39 8.80
C SER A 212 -10.61 4.93 10.16
N TYR A 213 -10.20 4.05 11.08
CA TYR A 213 -9.63 4.47 12.35
C TYR A 213 -8.32 5.24 12.18
N ASN A 214 -7.48 4.87 11.23
CA ASN A 214 -6.28 5.64 10.91
C ASN A 214 -6.64 7.05 10.40
N TYR A 215 -7.66 7.19 9.56
CA TYR A 215 -8.15 8.49 9.11
C TYR A 215 -8.70 9.34 10.25
N LEU A 216 -9.50 8.75 11.14
CA LEU A 216 -10.01 9.47 12.32
C LEU A 216 -8.86 9.94 13.21
N GLY A 217 -7.86 9.08 13.48
CA GLY A 217 -6.68 9.44 14.26
C GLY A 217 -5.86 10.57 13.64
N LEU A 218 -5.84 10.69 12.31
CA LEU A 218 -5.16 11.77 11.59
C LEU A 218 -5.87 13.12 11.72
N ILE A 219 -7.20 13.10 11.89
CA ILE A 219 -8.03 14.31 11.92
C ILE A 219 -8.23 14.81 13.36
N CYS A 220 -8.24 13.92 14.34
CA CYS A 220 -8.45 14.26 15.75
C CYS A 220 -7.41 15.25 16.27
N GLU A 221 -7.90 16.33 16.91
CA GLU A 221 -7.04 17.31 17.58
C GLU A 221 -6.54 16.80 18.94
N GLU A 222 -7.39 16.06 19.66
CA GLU A 222 -7.08 15.50 20.98
C GLU A 222 -6.18 14.27 20.86
N CYS A 223 -4.96 14.36 21.40
CA CYS A 223 -3.96 13.28 21.30
C CYS A 223 -4.48 11.95 21.88
N ASP A 224 -5.20 11.96 23.00
CA ASP A 224 -5.72 10.72 23.61
C ASP A 224 -6.72 9.99 22.70
N VAL A 225 -7.60 10.75 22.02
CA VAL A 225 -8.56 10.20 21.05
C VAL A 225 -7.84 9.70 19.81
N ALA A 226 -6.85 10.44 19.31
CA ALA A 226 -6.03 10.01 18.18
C ALA A 226 -5.29 8.70 18.49
N ILE A 227 -4.66 8.60 19.66
CA ILE A 227 -3.98 7.39 20.14
C ILE A 227 -4.96 6.20 20.22
N GLU A 228 -6.18 6.40 20.72
CA GLU A 228 -7.18 5.32 20.77
C GLU A 228 -7.55 4.84 19.35
N CYS A 229 -7.75 5.76 18.41
CA CYS A 229 -8.05 5.43 17.02
C CYS A 229 -6.90 4.62 16.40
N TYR A 230 -5.65 5.08 16.53
CA TYR A 230 -4.51 4.36 16.00
C TYR A 230 -4.29 3.00 16.67
N LYS A 231 -4.59 2.85 17.97
CA LYS A 231 -4.55 1.53 18.65
C LYS A 231 -5.60 0.56 18.08
N LYS A 232 -6.82 1.04 17.77
CA LYS A 232 -7.83 0.22 17.10
C LYS A 232 -7.39 -0.17 15.69
N ALA A 233 -6.87 0.78 14.91
CA ALA A 233 -6.31 0.53 13.58
C ALA A 233 -5.16 -0.49 13.63
N LEU A 234 -4.25 -0.35 14.59
CA LEU A 234 -3.10 -1.24 14.77
C LEU A 234 -3.55 -2.66 15.07
N LYS A 235 -4.49 -2.83 16.00
CA LYS A 235 -5.02 -4.15 16.37
C LYS A 235 -5.62 -4.89 15.18
N ILE A 236 -6.50 -4.22 14.43
CA ILE A 236 -7.15 -4.81 13.25
C ILE A 236 -6.12 -5.14 12.16
N SER A 237 -5.16 -4.23 11.95
CA SER A 237 -4.11 -4.42 10.94
C SER A 237 -3.16 -5.56 11.30
N LEU A 238 -2.81 -5.73 12.58
CA LEU A 238 -1.99 -6.85 13.05
C LEU A 238 -2.68 -8.19 12.81
N ASP A 239 -3.98 -8.27 13.11
CA ASP A 239 -4.78 -9.48 12.89
C ASP A 239 -4.89 -9.84 11.39
N SER A 240 -4.93 -8.82 10.52
CA SER A 240 -5.11 -8.98 9.08
C SER A 240 -3.79 -9.26 8.33
N PHE A 241 -2.73 -8.53 8.66
CA PHE A 241 -1.49 -8.50 7.87
C PHE A 241 -0.30 -9.17 8.56
N GLY A 242 -0.34 -9.27 9.89
CA GLY A 242 0.80 -9.70 10.70
C GLY A 242 1.78 -8.58 11.01
N ILE A 243 2.73 -8.88 11.91
CA ILE A 243 3.58 -7.89 12.59
C ILE A 243 4.57 -7.14 11.67
N ASN A 244 4.99 -7.76 10.57
CA ASN A 244 6.03 -7.21 9.69
C ASN A 244 5.47 -6.50 8.46
N HIS A 245 4.16 -6.30 8.34
CA HIS A 245 3.60 -5.65 7.15
C HIS A 245 3.91 -4.13 7.14
N PRO A 246 4.29 -3.51 6.01
CA PRO A 246 4.63 -2.08 5.95
C PRO A 246 3.55 -1.13 6.49
N TRP A 247 2.27 -1.49 6.33
CA TRP A 247 1.15 -0.73 6.89
C TRP A 247 1.20 -0.59 8.42
N ILE A 248 1.70 -1.62 9.12
CA ILE A 248 1.90 -1.58 10.59
C ILE A 248 2.92 -0.51 10.95
N ALA A 249 3.99 -0.36 10.18
CA ALA A 249 5.00 0.66 10.42
C ALA A 249 4.41 2.08 10.35
N ASN A 250 3.49 2.33 9.43
CA ASN A 250 2.83 3.63 9.33
C ASN A 250 2.00 3.91 10.60
N ILE A 251 1.16 2.97 11.03
CA ILE A 251 0.35 3.15 12.25
C ILE A 251 1.24 3.29 13.49
N CYS A 252 2.31 2.52 13.62
CA CYS A 252 3.28 2.68 14.70
C CYS A 252 3.93 4.06 14.68
N ASN A 253 4.30 4.57 13.51
CA ASN A 253 4.87 5.90 13.38
C ASN A 253 3.86 7.00 13.77
N HIS A 254 2.59 6.87 13.38
CA HIS A 254 1.52 7.77 13.85
C HIS A 254 1.36 7.74 15.37
N LEU A 255 1.35 6.54 15.99
CA LEU A 255 1.34 6.40 17.45
C LEU A 255 2.55 7.06 18.10
N GLY A 256 3.75 6.83 17.56
CA GLY A 256 4.99 7.43 18.07
C GLY A 256 4.91 8.96 18.08
N ASN A 257 4.43 9.55 16.99
CA ASN A 257 4.26 10.99 16.86
C ASN A 257 3.21 11.54 17.84
N GLU A 258 2.05 10.90 17.99
CA GLU A 258 1.02 11.35 18.94
C GLU A 258 1.46 11.20 20.40
N TYR A 259 2.16 10.12 20.76
CA TYR A 259 2.75 9.97 22.08
C TYR A 259 3.79 11.06 22.36
N GLY A 260 4.63 11.39 21.37
CA GLY A 260 5.58 12.51 21.45
C GLY A 260 4.89 13.86 21.66
N ARG A 261 3.80 14.13 20.91
CA ARG A 261 2.95 15.33 21.11
C ARG A 261 2.34 15.37 22.50
N ASN A 262 1.95 14.22 23.05
CA ASN A 262 1.45 14.08 24.42
C ASN A 262 2.57 14.05 25.49
N LYS A 263 3.83 14.28 25.10
CA LYS A 263 5.03 14.25 25.97
C LYS A 263 5.28 12.90 26.67
N GLN A 264 4.70 11.83 26.14
CA GLN A 264 4.91 10.45 26.54
C GLN A 264 6.06 9.86 25.72
N TYR A 265 7.28 10.32 26.00
CA TYR A 265 8.43 10.06 25.12
C TYR A 265 8.91 8.61 25.14
N ASP A 266 8.70 7.86 26.23
CA ASP A 266 9.09 6.45 26.30
C ASP A 266 8.22 5.59 25.36
N GLU A 267 6.90 5.81 25.36
CA GLU A 267 5.98 5.19 24.41
C GLU A 267 6.27 5.65 22.97
N ALA A 268 6.59 6.93 22.78
CA ALA A 268 6.98 7.45 21.46
C ALA A 268 8.19 6.70 20.89
N ILE A 269 9.24 6.50 21.70
CA ILE A 269 10.43 5.73 21.33
C ILE A 269 10.05 4.29 20.99
N GLU A 270 9.26 3.61 21.82
CA GLU A 270 8.86 2.22 21.58
C GLU A 270 8.18 2.05 20.21
N TYR A 271 7.25 2.94 19.88
CA TYR A 271 6.51 2.87 18.63
C TYR A 271 7.35 3.29 17.41
N CYS A 272 8.21 4.30 17.54
CA CYS A 272 9.15 4.67 16.48
C CYS A 272 10.17 3.55 16.20
N GLU A 273 10.68 2.86 17.22
CA GLU A 273 11.58 1.70 17.05
C GLU A 273 10.89 0.54 16.34
N LYS A 274 9.63 0.24 16.67
CA LYS A 274 8.83 -0.76 15.94
C LYS A 274 8.66 -0.39 14.47
N ALA A 275 8.30 0.86 14.18
CA ALA A 275 8.14 1.33 12.80
C ALA A 275 9.45 1.22 12.01
N LEU A 276 10.57 1.64 12.61
CA LEU A 276 11.90 1.53 12.02
C LEU A 276 12.29 0.07 11.73
N ALA A 277 12.08 -0.84 12.68
CA ALA A 277 12.39 -2.26 12.50
C ALA A 277 11.62 -2.89 11.34
N ILE A 278 10.33 -2.59 11.22
CA ILE A 278 9.47 -3.08 10.13
C ILE A 278 9.94 -2.50 8.78
N ARG A 279 10.22 -1.19 8.71
CA ARG A 279 10.68 -0.55 7.47
C ARG A 279 12.06 -1.06 7.03
N LEU A 280 12.97 -1.30 7.97
CA LEU A 280 14.27 -1.95 7.70
C LEU A 280 14.09 -3.36 7.13
N HIS A 281 13.16 -4.14 7.69
CA HIS A 281 12.89 -5.50 7.23
C HIS A 281 12.35 -5.54 5.80
N ASN A 282 11.43 -4.63 5.44
CA ASN A 282 10.75 -4.65 4.14
C ASN A 282 11.51 -3.93 3.03
N PHE A 283 12.20 -2.83 3.35
CA PHE A 283 12.77 -1.94 2.34
C PHE A 283 14.31 -1.91 2.34
N GLY A 284 14.94 -2.49 3.36
CA GLY A 284 16.40 -2.45 3.52
C GLY A 284 16.90 -1.11 4.06
N ILE A 285 18.22 -1.01 4.22
CA ILE A 285 18.87 0.08 4.96
C ILE A 285 18.83 1.45 4.28
N ASN A 286 18.76 1.49 2.94
CA ASN A 286 18.93 2.71 2.13
C ASN A 286 17.61 3.23 1.55
N HIS A 287 16.49 2.96 2.22
CA HIS A 287 15.17 3.41 1.76
C HIS A 287 14.73 4.72 2.43
N ILE A 288 14.04 5.58 1.69
CA ILE A 288 13.60 6.90 2.19
C ILE A 288 12.70 6.79 3.43
N SER A 289 11.84 5.78 3.52
CA SER A 289 11.01 5.55 4.70
C SER A 289 11.82 5.15 5.94
N VAL A 290 12.99 4.53 5.76
CA VAL A 290 13.92 4.21 6.87
C VAL A 290 14.60 5.48 7.37
N ALA A 291 15.01 6.38 6.46
CA ALA A 291 15.54 7.69 6.81
C ALA A 291 14.54 8.47 7.69
N ARG A 292 13.28 8.59 7.23
CA ARG A 292 12.21 9.24 8.00
C ARG A 292 11.99 8.61 9.38
N SER A 293 12.10 7.29 9.48
CA SER A 293 11.94 6.59 10.78
C SER A 293 13.07 6.91 11.76
N TYR A 294 14.28 7.19 11.26
CA TYR A 294 15.37 7.66 12.12
C TYR A 294 15.11 9.08 12.61
N ASP A 295 14.63 9.99 11.77
CA ASP A 295 14.24 11.35 12.19
C ASP A 295 13.14 11.30 13.28
N ASP A 296 12.06 10.57 13.01
CA ASP A 296 10.92 10.39 13.94
C ASP A 296 11.37 9.76 15.29
N LEU A 297 12.41 8.92 15.28
CA LEU A 297 12.99 8.34 16.49
C LEU A 297 13.98 9.29 17.19
N GLY A 298 14.66 10.16 16.44
CA GLY A 298 15.60 11.15 16.96
C GLY A 298 14.93 12.20 17.84
N VAL A 299 13.73 12.63 17.48
CA VAL A 299 12.95 13.65 18.19
C VAL A 299 12.68 13.30 19.67
N PRO A 300 12.08 12.15 20.02
CA PRO A 300 11.84 11.83 21.43
C PRO A 300 13.15 11.53 22.19
N TYR A 301 14.21 11.07 21.52
CA TYR A 301 15.53 10.97 22.15
C TYR A 301 16.11 12.34 22.51
N PHE A 302 15.90 13.36 21.69
CA PHE A 302 16.28 14.73 22.00
C PHE A 302 15.53 15.25 23.23
N TYR A 303 14.20 15.14 23.26
CA TYR A 303 13.38 15.65 24.38
C TYR A 303 13.62 14.92 25.72
N THR A 304 14.15 13.70 25.68
CA THR A 304 14.56 12.95 26.89
C THR A 304 16.01 13.19 27.30
N GLY A 305 16.72 14.13 26.65
CA GLY A 305 18.12 14.45 26.93
C GLY A 305 19.12 13.39 26.45
N GLN A 306 18.67 12.39 25.69
CA GLN A 306 19.51 11.33 25.13
C GLN A 306 20.19 11.79 23.83
N HIS A 307 20.92 12.90 23.89
CA HIS A 307 21.49 13.61 22.74
C HIS A 307 22.36 12.71 21.85
N ASP A 308 23.15 11.81 22.42
CA ASP A 308 24.00 10.90 21.64
C ASP A 308 23.18 9.90 20.80
N LYS A 309 22.01 9.48 21.29
CA LYS A 309 21.09 8.64 20.51
C LYS A 309 20.40 9.45 19.42
N ALA A 310 19.95 10.66 19.72
CA ALA A 310 19.36 11.57 18.74
C ALA A 310 20.33 11.87 17.59
N ILE A 311 21.59 12.23 17.91
CA ILE A 311 22.65 12.44 16.90
C ILE A 311 22.87 11.18 16.06
N LYS A 312 22.91 9.99 16.68
CA LYS A 312 23.08 8.73 15.94
C LYS A 312 21.93 8.47 14.97
N CYS A 313 20.69 8.78 15.36
CA CYS A 313 19.53 8.67 14.49
C CYS A 313 19.64 9.64 13.30
N LEU A 314 19.86 10.93 13.58
CA LEU A 314 19.97 11.95 12.54
C LEU A 314 21.17 11.73 11.59
N GLN A 315 22.29 11.20 12.09
CA GLN A 315 23.42 10.83 11.22
C GLN A 315 23.06 9.68 10.28
N LYS A 316 22.31 8.68 10.76
CA LYS A 316 21.84 7.59 9.89
C LYS A 316 20.83 8.07 8.85
N GLU A 317 19.93 8.97 9.23
CA GLU A 317 19.04 9.63 8.26
C GLU A 317 19.88 10.35 7.19
N LEU A 318 20.83 11.19 7.60
CA LEU A 318 21.71 11.94 6.73
C LEU A 318 22.46 11.04 5.74
N ASP A 319 23.04 9.94 6.22
CA ASP A 319 23.77 8.97 5.41
C ASP A 319 22.87 8.35 4.32
N ILE A 320 21.61 8.03 4.66
CA ILE A 320 20.64 7.49 3.71
C ILE A 320 20.23 8.57 2.69
N LEU A 321 19.93 9.79 3.13
CA LEU A 321 19.54 10.89 2.25
C LEU A 321 20.64 11.24 1.26
N LEU A 322 21.91 11.25 1.70
CA LEU A 322 23.09 11.45 0.83
C LEU A 322 23.31 10.30 -0.17
N HIS A 323 22.79 9.10 0.12
CA HIS A 323 22.83 7.97 -0.80
C HIS A 323 21.72 8.05 -1.87
N ILE A 324 20.53 8.49 -1.49
CA ILE A 324 19.35 8.55 -2.38
C ILE A 324 19.36 9.81 -3.24
N PHE A 325 19.71 10.95 -2.65
CA PHE A 325 19.61 12.25 -3.29
C PHE A 325 20.97 12.86 -3.62
N LYS A 326 20.96 13.88 -4.46
CA LYS A 326 22.10 14.78 -4.62
C LYS A 326 22.32 15.58 -3.33
N LYS A 327 23.55 16.02 -3.10
CA LYS A 327 23.98 16.66 -1.84
C LYS A 327 23.29 18.00 -1.55
N ASP A 328 22.70 18.63 -2.56
CA ASP A 328 21.96 19.89 -2.54
C ASP A 328 20.45 19.70 -2.26
N HIS A 329 20.02 18.48 -1.95
CA HIS A 329 18.61 18.22 -1.69
C HIS A 329 18.12 18.84 -0.38
N ILE A 330 16.95 19.50 -0.39
CA ILE A 330 16.43 20.27 0.75
C ILE A 330 16.27 19.45 2.04
N HIS A 331 15.91 18.16 1.94
CA HIS A 331 15.83 17.28 3.12
C HIS A 331 17.17 17.10 3.84
N ILE A 332 18.31 17.11 3.13
CA ILE A 332 19.64 17.05 3.74
C ILE A 332 19.87 18.31 4.60
N ALA A 333 19.42 19.47 4.13
CA ALA A 333 19.51 20.71 4.87
C ALA A 333 18.70 20.68 6.18
N PHE A 334 17.52 20.06 6.18
CA PHE A 334 16.72 19.90 7.39
C PHE A 334 17.41 18.95 8.40
N THR A 335 17.98 17.84 7.94
CA THR A 335 18.73 16.95 8.85
C THR A 335 19.96 17.64 9.43
N TYR A 336 20.69 18.44 8.65
CA TYR A 336 21.78 19.27 9.17
C TYR A 336 21.31 20.28 10.22
N GLU A 337 20.17 20.94 9.99
CA GLU A 337 19.59 21.86 10.96
C GLU A 337 19.23 21.15 12.28
N ASN A 338 18.61 19.97 12.20
CA ASN A 338 18.29 19.14 13.36
C ASN A 338 19.56 18.72 14.13
N LEU A 339 20.63 18.29 13.42
CA LEU A 339 21.92 18.01 14.05
C LEU A 339 22.49 19.26 14.74
N GLY A 340 22.40 20.42 14.09
CA GLY A 340 22.81 21.71 14.65
C GLY A 340 22.13 22.02 15.98
N PHE A 341 20.81 21.83 16.06
CA PHE A 341 20.04 21.99 17.29
C PHE A 341 20.49 21.04 18.40
N VAL A 342 20.63 19.74 18.10
CA VAL A 342 21.04 18.75 19.12
C VAL A 342 22.46 19.02 19.64
N PHE A 343 23.39 19.40 18.77
CA PHE A 343 24.75 19.79 19.20
C PHE A 343 24.77 21.09 20.01
N GLY A 344 23.89 22.04 19.68
CA GLY A 344 23.72 23.29 20.43
C GLY A 344 23.23 23.04 21.86
N ASP A 345 22.23 22.18 22.03
CA ASP A 345 21.71 21.79 23.35
C ASP A 345 22.76 21.04 24.18
N LYS A 346 23.57 20.20 23.52
CA LYS A 346 24.76 19.56 24.11
C LYS A 346 25.92 20.53 24.38
N GLN A 347 25.77 21.83 24.14
CA GLN A 347 26.78 22.88 24.32
C GLN A 347 28.04 22.69 23.45
N MET A 348 27.94 21.94 22.35
CA MET A 348 29.00 21.75 21.36
C MET A 348 28.86 22.78 20.23
N TYR A 349 29.00 24.06 20.58
CA TYR A 349 28.66 25.18 19.69
C TYR A 349 29.43 25.19 18.37
N SER A 350 30.70 24.79 18.35
CA SER A 350 31.47 24.73 17.09
C SER A 350 30.85 23.77 16.07
N LYS A 351 30.39 22.59 16.51
CA LYS A 351 29.68 21.64 15.62
C LYS A 351 28.30 22.15 15.25
N SER A 352 27.59 22.75 16.20
CA SER A 352 26.28 23.35 15.94
C SER A 352 26.34 24.39 14.81
N ILE A 353 27.33 25.30 14.88
CA ILE A 353 27.58 26.30 13.84
C ILE A 353 27.89 25.65 12.50
N GLU A 354 28.82 24.68 12.45
CA GLU A 354 29.17 23.95 11.22
C GLU A 354 27.93 23.34 10.54
N TYR A 355 27.07 22.66 11.31
CA TYR A 355 25.86 22.05 10.76
C TYR A 355 24.83 23.09 10.30
N HIS A 356 24.64 24.19 11.03
CA HIS A 356 23.76 25.28 10.60
C HIS A 356 24.29 25.99 9.34
N GLU A 357 25.60 26.15 9.19
CA GLU A 357 26.23 26.70 7.97
C GLU A 357 26.02 25.77 6.77
N ASN A 358 26.19 24.46 6.93
CA ASN A 358 25.91 23.48 5.89
C ASN A 358 24.43 23.49 5.46
N SER A 359 23.50 23.56 6.42
CA SER A 359 22.06 23.70 6.13
C SER A 359 21.76 24.99 5.36
N LEU A 360 22.32 26.11 5.80
CA LEU A 360 22.11 27.42 5.17
C LEU A 360 22.64 27.46 3.74
N GLN A 361 23.79 26.85 3.48
CA GLN A 361 24.37 26.80 2.12
C GLN A 361 23.42 26.12 1.14
N ILE A 362 22.89 24.94 1.50
CA ILE A 362 21.94 24.20 0.65
C ILE A 362 20.64 25.00 0.46
N LYS A 363 20.10 25.59 1.54
CA LYS A 363 18.86 26.39 1.47
C LYS A 363 19.01 27.62 0.56
N LYS A 364 20.19 28.26 0.52
CA LYS A 364 20.48 29.37 -0.40
C LYS A 364 20.44 28.91 -1.85
N GLU A 365 21.15 27.83 -2.17
CA GLU A 365 21.19 27.26 -3.52
C GLU A 365 19.79 26.85 -4.01
N TYR A 366 18.93 26.35 -3.11
CA TYR A 366 17.55 26.01 -3.42
C TYR A 366 16.64 27.21 -3.71
N LEU A 367 16.87 28.35 -3.04
CA LEU A 367 16.06 29.58 -3.17
C LEU A 367 16.52 30.52 -4.30
N GLU A 368 17.70 30.28 -4.87
CA GLU A 368 18.30 31.09 -5.95
C GLU A 368 17.87 30.65 -7.37
N ILE A 369 16.84 29.80 -7.48
CA ILE A 369 16.17 29.37 -8.73
C ILE A 369 14.71 29.82 -8.68
#